data_AF-A0A3C1CKV0-F1
#
_entry.id   AF-A0A3C1CKV0-F1
#
_cell.length_a   1.000
_cell.length_b   1.000
_cell.length_c   1.000
_cell.angle_alpha   90.00
_cell.angle_beta   90.00
_cell.angle_gamma   90.00
#
_symmetry.space_group_name_H-M   'P 1'
#
loop_
_entity.id
_entity.type
_entity.pdbx_description
1 polymer ?
#
loop_
_entity_poly.entity_id
_entity_poly.type
_entity_poly.pdbx_seq_one_letter_code
_entity_poly.pdbx_strand_id
1 'polypeptide(L)' 'MKSDIHPDYAEATVRCSCGNTFTTRSTKSDLHVELCNECHP' A
#
# COMPACT_ATOMS: atom_id res chain seq x y z
N MET A 1 -2.76 -12.95 13.90
CA MET A 1 -2.20 -11.87 14.74
C MET A 1 -1.90 -12.43 16.12
N LYS A 2 -0.64 -12.73 16.39
CA LYS A 2 -0.16 -12.91 17.77
C LYS A 2 0.15 -11.51 18.30
N SER A 3 -0.37 -11.18 19.47
CA SER A 3 -0.07 -9.95 20.20
C SER A 3 1.45 -9.80 20.32
N ASP A 4 1.94 -8.56 20.19
CA ASP A 4 3.35 -8.13 20.39
C ASP A 4 4.40 -8.46 19.32
N ILE A 5 4.11 -9.29 18.31
CA ILE A 5 5.08 -9.56 17.20
C ILE A 5 4.60 -9.09 15.83
N HIS A 6 3.31 -8.75 15.69
CA HIS A 6 2.78 -8.25 14.43
C HIS A 6 2.80 -6.71 14.44
N PRO A 7 3.45 -6.05 13.48
CA PRO A 7 3.41 -4.60 13.35
C PRO A 7 1.99 -4.11 13.06
N ASP A 8 1.73 -2.86 13.46
CA ASP A 8 0.43 -2.22 13.30
C ASP A 8 0.00 -2.24 11.83
N TYR A 9 -1.20 -2.75 11.56
CA TYR A 9 -1.70 -2.98 10.22
C TYR A 9 -2.80 -1.95 9.94
N ALA A 10 -2.42 -0.86 9.31
CA ALA A 10 -3.28 0.29 9.08
C ALA A 10 -3.73 0.36 7.62
N GLU A 11 -4.72 1.21 7.35
CA GLU A 11 -5.06 1.59 5.99
C GLU A 11 -3.94 2.46 5.40
N ALA A 12 -3.54 2.12 4.19
CA ALA A 12 -2.42 2.67 3.46
C ALA A 12 -2.89 3.19 2.11
N THR A 13 -2.55 4.43 1.80
CA THR A 13 -2.84 5.00 0.48
C THR A 13 -1.65 4.72 -0.43
N VAL A 14 -1.91 4.03 -1.54
CA VAL A 14 -0.89 3.75 -2.55
C VAL A 14 -1.07 4.71 -3.72
N ARG A 15 -0.01 5.41 -4.10
CA ARG A 15 0.01 6.35 -5.23
C ARG A 15 0.95 5.84 -6.31
N CYS A 16 0.39 5.57 -7.48
CA CYS A 16 1.10 5.16 -8.67
C CYS A 16 1.62 6.39 -9.44
N SER A 17 2.82 6.30 -10.03
CA SER A 17 3.35 7.31 -10.96
C SER A 17 2.48 7.54 -12.21
N CYS A 18 1.60 6.59 -12.52
CA CYS A 18 0.57 6.69 -13.55
C CYS A 18 -0.66 7.54 -13.17
N GLY A 19 -0.75 8.00 -11.92
CA GLY A 19 -1.90 8.75 -11.40
C GLY A 19 -2.98 7.90 -10.75
N ASN A 20 -2.86 6.56 -10.78
CA ASN A 20 -3.78 5.70 -10.04
C ASN A 20 -3.50 5.77 -8.52
N THR A 21 -4.56 5.90 -7.74
CA THR A 21 -4.52 5.85 -6.27
C THR A 21 -5.45 4.78 -5.76
N PHE A 22 -4.92 3.82 -5.00
CA PHE A 22 -5.73 2.75 -4.40
C PHE A 22 -5.41 2.58 -2.92
N THR A 23 -6.42 2.19 -2.14
CA THR A 23 -6.27 1.94 -0.71
C THR A 23 -5.94 0.47 -0.47
N THR A 24 -4.90 0.22 0.31
CA THR A 24 -4.52 -1.13 0.76
C THR A 24 -4.34 -1.14 2.25
N ARG A 25 -4.11 -2.31 2.84
CA ARG A 25 -3.73 -2.40 4.25
C ARG A 25 -2.25 -2.76 4.32
N SER A 26 -1.48 -1.91 4.97
CA SER A 26 -0.03 -2.05 5.11
C SER A 26 0.41 -1.54 6.48
N THR A 27 1.65 -1.85 6.84
CA THR A 27 2.28 -1.30 8.05
C THR A 27 2.72 0.15 7.88
N LYS A 28 2.72 0.66 6.64
CA LYS A 28 3.04 2.04 6.28
C LYS A 28 1.81 2.72 5.71
N SER A 29 1.54 3.95 6.14
CA SER A 29 0.36 4.74 5.75
C SER A 29 0.40 5.29 4.33
N ASP A 30 1.58 5.53 3.76
CA ASP A 30 1.75 6.08 2.40
C ASP A 30 2.78 5.25 1.62
N LEU A 31 2.38 4.80 0.44
CA LEU A 31 3.19 3.98 -0.47
C LEU A 31 3.22 4.64 -1.85
N HIS A 32 4.41 5.05 -2.29
CA HIS A 32 4.65 5.46 -3.66
C HIS A 32 5.12 4.28 -4.50
N VAL A 33 4.44 4.01 -5.62
CA VAL A 33 4.68 2.87 -6.50
C VAL A 33 4.89 3.34 -7.93
N GLU A 34 5.94 2.84 -8.58
CA GLU A 34 6.28 3.22 -9.97
C GLU A 34 5.48 2.46 -11.04
N LEU A 35 4.97 1.27 -10.69
CA LEU A 35 4.30 0.38 -11.62
C LEU A 35 3.17 -0.37 -10.90
N CYS A 36 1.91 -0.06 -11.23
CA CYS A 36 0.74 -0.80 -10.73
C CYS A 36 0.25 -1.82 -11.77
N ASN A 37 -0.76 -2.62 -11.41
CA ASN A 37 -1.42 -3.59 -12.29
C ASN A 37 -2.14 -2.96 -13.50
N GLU A 38 -2.37 -1.64 -13.47
CA GLU A 38 -2.88 -0.91 -14.63
C GLU A 38 -1.74 -0.42 -15.55
N CYS A 39 -0.52 -0.28 -15.01
CA CYS A 39 0.66 0.07 -15.80
C CYS A 39 1.29 -1.15 -16.47
N HIS A 40 1.22 -2.30 -15.79
CA HIS A 40 1.80 -3.55 -16.26
C HIS A 40 0.72 -4.62 -16.27
N PRO A 41 0.48 -5.29 -17.42
CA PRO A 41 -0.41 -6.45 -17.48
C PRO A 41 0.05 -7.59 -16.56
#